data_AF-A0A2N3AQ40-F1
#
_entry.id   AF-A0A2N3AQ40-F1
#
_cell.length_a   1.000
_cell.length_b   1.000
_cell.length_c   1.000
_cell.angle_alpha   90.00
_cell.angle_beta   90.00
_cell.angle_gamma   90.00
#
_symmetry.space_group_name_H-M   'P 1'
#
loop_
_entity.id
_entity.type
_entity.pdbx_description
1 polymer ?
#
loop_
_entity_poly.entity_id
_entity_poly.type
_entity_poly.pdbx_seq_one_letter_code
_entity_poly.pdbx_strand_id
1 'polypeptide(L)'
;MLKIKKFLKEEKIIASIVMISFVFCILFIFTNRMPELFKYGSELMNFLYAISISIIAASIFYVLNIYLPGQKRKNIIKHNFQEQYIFFKKYSIAIFLSALGESSNAKIEEKLCDLSEFKKYFKEKCGNYPDKWHKVWDELNGTLLKDLLVQLDILSDEASFILNNTEINDENVLSFFKLLSQSVYGYRIEGINMDYDEKKALMNFLWELFAGWSFADGYREEDIVKLIIEKI
;
A
#
# COMPACT_ATOMS: atom_id res chain seq x y z
N MET A 1 6.37 22.39 -8.50
CA MET A 1 4.91 22.64 -8.65
C MET A 1 4.04 21.45 -8.23
N LEU A 2 4.34 20.21 -8.62
CA LEU A 2 3.52 19.02 -8.30
C LEU A 2 3.36 18.76 -6.78
N LYS A 3 4.46 18.88 -6.01
CA LYS A 3 4.45 18.67 -4.54
C LYS A 3 3.60 19.69 -3.78
N ILE A 4 3.53 20.92 -4.27
CA ILE A 4 2.74 22.00 -3.66
C ILE A 4 1.25 21.76 -3.94
N LYS A 5 0.88 21.34 -5.16
CA LYS A 5 -0.51 20.94 -5.47
C LYS A 5 -0.98 19.75 -4.64
N LYS A 6 -0.09 18.77 -4.39
CA LYS A 6 -0.37 17.61 -3.53
C LYS A 6 -0.62 18.05 -2.07
N PHE A 7 0.23 18.94 -1.54
CA PHE A 7 0.05 19.52 -0.20
C PHE A 7 -1.29 20.24 -0.04
N LEU A 8 -1.66 21.10 -0.98
CA LEU A 8 -2.93 21.83 -0.95
C LEU A 8 -4.16 20.90 -1.01
N LYS A 9 -4.02 19.70 -1.59
CA LYS A 9 -5.11 18.73 -1.71
C LYS A 9 -5.27 17.85 -0.46
N GLU A 10 -4.16 17.46 0.15
CA GLU A 10 -4.12 16.58 1.33
C GLU A 10 -4.37 17.36 2.62
N GLU A 11 -3.81 18.57 2.74
CA GLU A 11 -3.83 19.38 3.97
C GLU A 11 -4.73 20.62 3.81
N LYS A 12 -5.97 20.41 3.36
CA LYS A 12 -6.90 21.51 2.99
C LYS A 12 -7.08 22.53 4.11
N ILE A 13 -7.17 22.08 5.36
CA ILE A 13 -7.39 22.96 6.52
C ILE A 13 -6.19 23.88 6.73
N ILE A 14 -4.97 23.32 6.75
CA ILE A 14 -3.73 24.09 6.91
C ILE A 14 -3.57 25.08 5.74
N ALA A 15 -3.83 24.62 4.51
CA ALA A 15 -3.79 25.46 3.33
C ALA A 15 -4.76 26.64 3.41
N SER A 16 -6.02 26.40 3.81
CA SER A 16 -7.03 27.46 3.97
C SER A 16 -6.62 28.48 5.03
N ILE A 17 -6.10 28.04 6.18
CA ILE A 17 -5.63 28.93 7.26
C ILE A 17 -4.48 29.83 6.78
N VAL A 18 -3.54 29.26 6.03
CA VAL A 18 -2.41 30.01 5.45
C VAL A 18 -2.92 31.04 4.42
N MET A 19 -3.85 30.66 3.54
CA MET A 19 -4.43 31.58 2.57
C MET A 19 -5.17 32.75 3.23
N ILE A 20 -5.94 32.49 4.29
CA ILE A 20 -6.60 33.53 5.10
C ILE A 20 -5.56 34.47 5.73
N SER A 21 -4.47 33.92 6.25
CA SER A 21 -3.37 34.69 6.83
C SER A 21 -2.70 35.61 5.80
N PHE A 22 -2.51 35.14 4.57
CA PHE A 22 -2.02 35.98 3.47
C PHE A 22 -2.99 37.12 3.13
N VAL A 23 -4.31 36.87 3.14
CA VAL A 23 -5.32 37.91 2.91
C VAL A 23 -5.24 38.98 3.99
N PHE A 24 -5.13 38.61 5.27
CA PHE A 24 -4.97 39.58 6.35
C PHE A 24 -3.67 40.40 6.23
N CYS A 25 -2.57 39.78 5.82
CA CYS A 25 -1.33 40.50 5.53
C CYS A 25 -1.49 41.52 4.40
N ILE A 26 -2.19 41.16 3.32
CA ILE A 26 -2.46 42.08 2.20
C ILE A 26 -3.39 43.22 2.65
N LEU A 27 -4.47 42.90 3.35
CA LEU A 27 -5.41 43.89 3.89
C LEU A 27 -4.71 44.88 4.81
N PHE A 28 -3.80 44.41 5.66
CA PHE A 28 -2.98 45.25 6.53
C PHE A 28 -2.14 46.26 5.73
N ILE A 29 -1.45 45.81 4.67
CA ILE A 29 -0.62 46.68 3.83
C ILE A 29 -1.45 47.80 3.17
N PHE A 30 -2.69 47.50 2.75
CA PHE A 30 -3.60 48.47 2.16
C PHE A 30 -4.20 49.44 3.19
N THR A 31 -4.66 48.93 4.32
CA THR A 31 -5.33 49.74 5.36
C THR A 31 -4.37 50.62 6.14
N ASN A 32 -3.11 50.22 6.30
CA ASN A 32 -2.08 51.05 6.94
C ASN A 32 -1.75 52.34 6.15
N ARG A 33 -2.24 52.46 4.90
CA ARG A 33 -2.12 53.68 4.09
C ARG A 33 -3.33 54.61 4.21
N MET A 34 -4.39 54.20 4.91
CA MET A 34 -5.62 54.98 5.06
C MET A 34 -5.72 55.60 6.47
N PRO A 35 -6.33 56.80 6.62
CA PRO A 35 -6.60 57.38 7.93
C PRO A 35 -7.56 56.48 8.74
N GLU A 36 -7.42 56.51 10.06
CA GLU A 36 -8.17 55.62 10.96
C GLU A 36 -9.70 55.79 10.78
N LEU A 37 -10.35 54.73 10.30
CA LEU A 37 -11.81 54.69 10.11
C LEU A 37 -12.58 54.41 11.42
N PHE A 38 -11.94 53.79 12.41
CA PHE A 38 -12.53 53.42 13.70
C PHE A 38 -11.51 53.57 14.83
N LYS A 39 -11.97 53.98 16.02
CA LYS A 39 -11.14 54.07 17.23
C LYS A 39 -10.60 52.68 17.58
N TYR A 40 -9.27 52.56 17.77
CA TYR A 40 -8.52 51.30 17.98
C TYR A 40 -8.37 50.35 16.78
N GLY A 41 -8.78 50.77 15.57
CA GLY A 41 -8.66 49.92 14.38
C GLY A 41 -7.21 49.56 14.02
N SER A 42 -6.26 50.46 14.26
CA SER A 42 -4.84 50.26 14.01
C SER A 42 -4.21 49.18 14.91
N GLU A 43 -4.54 49.18 16.20
CA GLU A 43 -4.07 48.18 17.17
C GLU A 43 -4.57 46.76 16.83
N LEU A 44 -5.86 46.63 16.50
CA LEU A 44 -6.45 45.35 16.11
C LEU A 44 -5.83 44.80 14.82
N MET A 45 -5.59 45.67 13.83
CA MET A 45 -4.94 45.28 12.58
C MET A 45 -3.49 44.86 12.78
N ASN A 46 -2.74 45.53 13.66
CA ASN A 46 -1.38 45.12 14.05
C ASN A 46 -1.37 43.74 14.73
N PHE A 47 -2.33 43.48 15.61
CA PHE A 47 -2.48 42.18 16.26
C PHE A 47 -2.79 41.06 15.26
N LEU A 48 -3.76 41.28 14.35
CA LEU A 48 -4.09 40.32 13.30
C LEU A 48 -2.92 40.06 12.35
N TYR A 49 -2.15 41.09 12.02
CA TYR A 49 -0.95 40.98 11.20
C TYR A 49 0.13 40.13 11.88
N ALA A 50 0.40 40.36 13.18
CA ALA A 50 1.37 39.59 13.94
C ALA A 50 0.99 38.09 14.03
N ILE A 51 -0.29 37.79 14.25
CA ILE A 51 -0.82 36.41 14.20
C ILE A 51 -0.61 35.81 12.81
N SER A 52 -0.95 36.56 11.76
CA SER A 52 -0.87 36.09 10.36
C SER A 52 0.57 35.74 9.97
N ILE A 53 1.56 36.58 10.32
CA ILE A 53 2.97 36.27 10.10
C ILE A 53 3.38 35.01 10.86
N SER A 54 2.97 34.90 12.13
CA SER A 54 3.31 33.76 12.98
C SER A 54 2.78 32.45 12.41
N ILE A 55 1.53 32.46 11.89
CA ILE A 55 0.92 31.31 11.21
C ILE A 55 1.68 30.96 9.92
N ILE A 56 2.04 31.96 9.10
CA ILE A 56 2.81 31.73 7.87
C ILE A 56 4.17 31.11 8.22
N ALA A 57 4.90 31.67 9.18
CA ALA A 57 6.19 31.14 9.62
C ALA A 57 6.05 29.69 10.14
N ALA A 58 5.09 29.43 11.03
CA ALA A 58 4.81 28.09 11.54
C ALA A 58 4.46 27.10 10.41
N SER A 59 3.69 27.52 9.41
CA SER A 59 3.35 26.68 8.26
C SER A 59 4.57 26.33 7.40
N ILE A 60 5.51 27.27 7.23
CA ILE A 60 6.77 27.00 6.52
C ILE A 60 7.58 25.95 7.28
N PHE A 61 7.69 26.09 8.61
CA PHE A 61 8.36 25.08 9.44
C PHE A 61 7.67 23.71 9.38
N TYR A 62 6.34 23.66 9.44
CA TYR A 62 5.58 22.42 9.28
C TYR A 62 5.88 21.75 7.93
N VAL A 63 5.82 22.52 6.84
CA VAL A 63 6.04 21.98 5.49
C VAL A 63 7.46 21.42 5.36
N LEU A 64 8.47 22.14 5.84
CA LEU A 64 9.87 21.75 5.71
C LEU A 64 10.28 20.60 6.64
N ASN A 65 9.81 20.61 7.88
CA ASN A 65 10.28 19.67 8.91
C ASN A 65 9.41 18.43 9.06
N ILE A 66 8.12 18.51 8.73
CA ILE A 66 7.16 17.41 8.95
C ILE A 66 6.67 16.87 7.61
N TYR A 67 6.02 17.71 6.79
CA TYR A 67 5.34 17.24 5.59
C TYR A 67 6.32 16.71 4.52
N LEU A 68 7.38 17.47 4.17
CA LEU A 68 8.32 17.04 3.13
C LEU A 68 9.08 15.76 3.50
N PRO A 69 9.65 15.63 4.72
CA PRO A 69 10.27 14.38 5.16
C PRO A 69 9.28 13.23 5.24
N GLY A 70 8.06 13.47 5.76
CA GLY A 70 7.00 12.47 5.85
C GLY A 70 6.62 11.89 4.48
N GLN A 71 6.42 12.75 3.47
CA GLN A 71 6.11 12.31 2.11
C GLN A 71 7.26 11.52 1.46
N LYS A 72 8.52 11.94 1.69
CA LYS A 72 9.68 11.17 1.22
C LYS A 72 9.72 9.78 1.85
N ARG A 73 9.57 9.70 3.17
CA ARG A 73 9.54 8.42 3.91
C ARG A 73 8.42 7.52 3.42
N LYS A 74 7.20 8.06 3.26
CA LYS A 74 6.04 7.33 2.76
C LYS A 74 6.29 6.74 1.37
N ASN A 75 6.85 7.53 0.46
CA ASN A 75 7.19 7.04 -0.88
C ASN A 75 8.25 5.93 -0.86
N ILE A 76 9.25 6.02 0.02
CA ILE A 76 10.29 4.98 0.16
C ILE A 76 9.67 3.68 0.68
N ILE A 77 8.83 3.75 1.72
CA ILE A 77 8.15 2.58 2.29
C ILE A 77 7.25 1.93 1.23
N LYS A 78 6.45 2.73 0.53
CA LYS A 78 5.57 2.27 -0.56
C LYS A 78 6.35 1.54 -1.65
N HIS A 79 7.45 2.14 -2.11
CA HIS A 79 8.29 1.56 -3.15
C HIS A 79 8.94 0.26 -2.69
N ASN A 80 9.49 0.23 -1.48
CA ASN A 80 10.10 -0.97 -0.93
C ASN A 80 9.09 -2.12 -0.85
N PHE A 81 7.87 -1.87 -0.36
CA PHE A 81 6.84 -2.92 -0.32
C PHE A 81 6.40 -3.39 -1.70
N GLN A 82 6.35 -2.52 -2.71
CA GLN A 82 6.12 -2.94 -4.10
C GLN A 82 7.17 -3.95 -4.54
N GLU A 83 8.44 -3.67 -4.26
CA GLU A 83 9.54 -4.57 -4.58
C GLU A 83 9.41 -5.89 -3.81
N GLN A 84 9.14 -5.84 -2.50
CA GLN A 84 8.95 -7.04 -1.67
C GLN A 84 7.79 -7.90 -2.14
N TYR A 85 6.66 -7.29 -2.53
CA TYR A 85 5.54 -8.03 -3.07
C TYR A 85 5.88 -8.72 -4.39
N ILE A 86 6.65 -8.05 -5.27
CA ILE A 86 7.13 -8.68 -6.51
C ILE A 86 8.09 -9.83 -6.21
N PHE A 87 9.00 -9.68 -5.24
CA PHE A 87 9.89 -10.76 -4.81
C PHE A 87 9.09 -11.95 -4.26
N PHE A 88 8.13 -11.70 -3.36
CA PHE A 88 7.20 -12.70 -2.86
C PHE A 88 6.54 -13.48 -4.01
N LYS A 89 6.02 -12.78 -5.03
CA LYS A 89 5.40 -13.44 -6.19
C LYS A 89 6.39 -14.33 -6.93
N LYS A 90 7.58 -13.81 -7.26
CA LYS A 90 8.62 -14.56 -7.98
C LYS A 90 9.05 -15.82 -7.23
N TYR A 91 9.33 -15.72 -5.93
CA TYR A 91 9.73 -16.86 -5.12
C TYR A 91 8.60 -17.89 -4.98
N SER A 92 7.36 -17.45 -4.75
CA SER A 92 6.21 -18.36 -4.70
C SER A 92 6.00 -19.08 -6.03
N ILE A 93 6.13 -18.37 -7.16
CA ILE A 93 6.06 -18.97 -8.51
C ILE A 93 7.16 -20.01 -8.70
N ALA A 94 8.40 -19.73 -8.29
CA ALA A 94 9.49 -20.70 -8.38
C ALA A 94 9.19 -21.98 -7.56
N ILE A 95 8.56 -21.84 -6.39
CA ILE A 95 8.09 -22.98 -5.58
C ILE A 95 7.01 -23.76 -6.33
N PHE A 96 6.04 -23.07 -6.94
CA PHE A 96 4.97 -23.73 -7.72
C PHE A 96 5.54 -24.47 -8.95
N LEU A 97 6.49 -23.88 -9.66
CA LEU A 97 7.17 -24.53 -10.79
C LEU A 97 7.97 -25.75 -10.33
N SER A 98 8.62 -25.65 -9.16
CA SER A 98 9.34 -26.78 -8.55
C SER A 98 8.38 -27.93 -8.19
N ALA A 99 7.18 -27.63 -7.68
CA ALA A 99 6.13 -28.62 -7.43
C ALA A 99 5.63 -29.29 -8.73
N LEU A 100 5.69 -28.60 -9.88
CA LEU A 100 5.42 -29.21 -11.18
C LEU A 100 6.57 -30.09 -11.70
N GLY A 101 7.77 -30.00 -11.10
CA GLY A 101 9.01 -30.57 -11.62
C GLY A 101 9.59 -29.77 -12.79
N GLU A 102 9.15 -28.53 -12.99
CA GLU A 102 9.63 -27.65 -14.04
C GLU A 102 10.80 -26.79 -13.54
N SER A 103 11.72 -26.44 -14.44
CA SER A 103 12.83 -25.55 -14.09
C SER A 103 12.35 -24.10 -14.02
N SER A 104 12.68 -23.43 -12.91
CA SER A 104 12.43 -22.01 -12.77
C SER A 104 13.49 -21.20 -13.52
N ASN A 105 13.07 -20.14 -14.20
CA ASN A 105 13.97 -19.11 -14.71
C ASN A 105 13.32 -17.73 -14.60
N ALA A 106 14.15 -16.70 -14.49
CA ALA A 106 13.71 -15.32 -14.23
C ALA A 106 12.67 -14.82 -15.24
N LYS A 107 12.74 -15.27 -16.50
CA LYS A 107 11.81 -14.84 -17.57
C LYS A 107 10.42 -15.45 -17.38
N ILE A 108 10.34 -16.72 -16.99
CA ILE A 108 9.06 -17.37 -16.70
C ILE A 108 8.47 -16.79 -15.41
N GLU A 109 9.27 -16.63 -14.36
CA GLU A 109 8.84 -16.05 -13.08
C GLU A 109 8.26 -14.64 -13.27
N GLU A 110 8.93 -13.78 -14.03
CA GLU A 110 8.47 -12.43 -14.32
C GLU A 110 7.18 -12.44 -15.15
N LYS A 111 7.08 -13.32 -16.14
CA LYS A 111 5.87 -13.48 -16.94
C LYS A 111 4.68 -13.91 -16.09
N LEU A 112 4.87 -14.87 -15.20
CA LEU A 112 3.82 -15.40 -14.33
C LEU A 112 3.48 -14.48 -13.15
N CYS A 113 4.18 -13.35 -12.98
CA CYS A 113 3.74 -12.31 -12.04
C CYS A 113 2.50 -11.56 -12.53
N ASP A 114 2.17 -11.63 -13.83
CA ASP A 114 0.91 -11.14 -14.39
C ASP A 114 -0.25 -12.07 -14.07
N LEU A 115 -1.39 -11.52 -13.66
CA LEU A 115 -2.56 -12.29 -13.22
C LEU A 115 -3.12 -13.18 -14.34
N SER A 116 -3.18 -12.65 -15.55
CA SER A 116 -3.79 -13.33 -16.69
C SER A 116 -2.90 -14.45 -17.20
N GLU A 117 -1.59 -14.22 -17.26
CA GLU A 117 -0.61 -15.23 -17.65
C GLU A 117 -0.48 -16.32 -16.59
N PHE A 118 -0.48 -15.98 -15.30
CA PHE A 118 -0.50 -16.95 -14.20
C PHE A 118 -1.69 -17.90 -14.34
N LYS A 119 -2.90 -17.33 -14.43
CA LYS A 119 -4.14 -18.09 -14.56
C LYS A 119 -4.10 -18.99 -15.78
N LYS A 120 -3.73 -18.44 -16.94
CA LYS A 120 -3.67 -19.17 -18.21
C LYS A 120 -2.73 -20.37 -18.08
N TYR A 121 -1.52 -20.14 -17.59
CA TYR A 121 -0.51 -21.18 -17.44
C TYR A 121 -0.96 -22.26 -16.47
N PHE A 122 -1.41 -21.92 -15.27
CA PHE A 122 -1.79 -22.92 -14.26
C PHE A 122 -3.13 -23.63 -14.52
N LYS A 123 -3.96 -23.12 -15.44
CA LYS A 123 -5.18 -23.80 -15.93
C LYS A 123 -4.93 -24.78 -17.07
N GLU A 124 -3.72 -24.86 -17.61
CA GLU A 124 -3.37 -25.86 -18.61
C GLU A 124 -3.45 -27.28 -18.05
N LYS A 125 -3.91 -28.22 -18.86
CA LYS A 125 -4.02 -29.64 -18.50
C LYS A 125 -2.62 -30.22 -18.19
N CYS A 126 -2.51 -30.99 -17.12
CA CYS A 126 -1.22 -31.53 -16.67
C CYS A 126 -1.31 -33.05 -16.40
N GLY A 127 -0.97 -33.87 -17.40
CA GLY A 127 -0.97 -35.33 -17.26
C GLY A 127 -2.33 -35.87 -16.78
N ASN A 128 -2.31 -36.51 -15.61
CA ASN A 128 -3.49 -37.09 -14.95
C ASN A 128 -4.27 -36.09 -14.08
N TYR A 129 -3.74 -34.89 -13.85
CA TYR A 129 -4.42 -33.84 -13.09
C TYR A 129 -5.34 -33.02 -13.99
N PRO A 130 -6.45 -32.47 -13.46
CA PRO A 130 -7.34 -31.58 -14.21
C PRO A 130 -6.59 -30.39 -14.82
N ASP A 131 -5.71 -29.76 -14.03
CA ASP A 131 -4.84 -28.67 -14.45
C ASP A 131 -3.53 -28.67 -13.64
N LYS A 132 -2.57 -27.82 -14.04
CA LYS A 132 -1.29 -27.67 -13.33
C LYS A 132 -1.48 -27.20 -11.89
N TRP A 133 -2.47 -26.36 -11.58
CA TRP A 133 -2.74 -25.91 -10.22
C TRP A 133 -3.11 -27.06 -9.28
N HIS A 134 -3.90 -28.02 -9.75
CA HIS A 134 -4.24 -29.22 -8.97
C HIS A 134 -3.00 -30.08 -8.69
N LYS A 135 -2.08 -30.17 -9.65
CA LYS A 135 -0.79 -30.85 -9.42
C LYS A 135 0.04 -30.10 -8.37
N VAL A 136 0.12 -28.77 -8.45
CA VAL A 136 0.82 -27.96 -7.43
C VAL A 136 0.23 -28.20 -6.05
N TRP A 137 -1.10 -28.20 -5.91
CA TRP A 137 -1.75 -28.52 -4.64
C TRP A 137 -1.25 -29.87 -4.12
N ASP A 138 -1.36 -30.92 -4.92
CA ASP A 138 -0.99 -32.27 -4.47
C ASP A 138 0.48 -32.36 -4.03
N GLU A 139 1.39 -31.80 -4.83
CA GLU A 139 2.84 -31.88 -4.65
C GLU A 139 3.42 -30.85 -3.66
N LEU A 140 2.66 -29.81 -3.28
CA LEU A 140 3.09 -28.79 -2.32
C LEU A 140 3.09 -29.35 -0.89
N ASN A 141 4.15 -30.04 -0.52
CA ASN A 141 4.32 -30.67 0.79
C ASN A 141 5.79 -30.54 1.28
N GLY A 142 6.04 -30.92 2.53
CA GLY A 142 7.38 -30.95 3.12
C GLY A 142 8.13 -29.62 2.99
N THR A 143 9.30 -29.64 2.34
CA THR A 143 10.16 -28.47 2.16
C THR A 143 9.50 -27.39 1.31
N LEU A 144 8.78 -27.74 0.24
CA LEU A 144 8.14 -26.75 -0.64
C LEU A 144 7.06 -25.96 0.09
N LEU A 145 6.25 -26.65 0.89
CA LEU A 145 5.24 -26.01 1.73
C LEU A 145 5.92 -25.10 2.77
N LYS A 146 6.97 -25.58 3.43
CA LYS A 146 7.73 -24.79 4.41
C LYS A 146 8.30 -23.51 3.78
N ASP A 147 8.90 -23.61 2.60
CA ASP A 147 9.50 -22.46 1.91
C ASP A 147 8.43 -21.44 1.51
N LEU A 148 7.25 -21.91 1.09
CA LEU A 148 6.12 -21.03 0.76
C LEU A 148 5.58 -20.29 1.99
N LEU A 149 5.46 -21.00 3.13
CA LEU A 149 5.05 -20.38 4.39
C LEU A 149 6.02 -19.30 4.85
N VAL A 150 7.33 -19.50 4.67
CA VAL A 150 8.33 -18.46 4.93
C VAL A 150 8.11 -17.24 4.03
N GLN A 151 7.77 -17.42 2.75
CA GLN A 151 7.47 -16.28 1.87
C GLN A 151 6.22 -15.51 2.33
N LEU A 152 5.19 -16.22 2.80
CA LEU A 152 3.98 -15.62 3.35
C LEU A 152 4.25 -14.86 4.66
N ASP A 153 5.09 -15.41 5.53
CA ASP A 153 5.52 -14.74 6.76
C ASP A 153 6.23 -13.41 6.45
N ILE A 154 7.17 -13.43 5.49
CA ILE A 154 7.87 -12.21 5.04
C ILE A 154 6.86 -11.16 4.52
N LEU A 155 5.90 -11.57 3.68
CA LEU A 155 4.88 -10.66 3.16
C LEU A 155 4.01 -10.08 4.29
N SER A 156 3.66 -10.89 5.29
CA SER A 156 2.87 -10.45 6.45
C SER A 156 3.64 -9.48 7.35
N ASP A 157 4.94 -9.69 7.55
CA ASP A 157 5.80 -8.79 8.31
C ASP A 157 5.95 -7.44 7.58
N GLU A 158 6.11 -7.47 6.26
CA GLU A 158 6.17 -6.26 5.43
C GLU A 158 4.84 -5.49 5.41
N ALA A 159 3.71 -6.21 5.34
CA ALA A 159 2.38 -5.62 5.50
C ALA A 159 2.23 -4.94 6.87
N SER A 160 2.66 -5.61 7.93
CA SER A 160 2.64 -5.07 9.29
C SER A 160 3.55 -3.84 9.43
N PHE A 161 4.72 -3.85 8.78
CA PHE A 161 5.61 -2.70 8.74
C PHE A 161 4.93 -1.48 8.10
N ILE A 162 4.23 -1.65 6.98
CA ILE A 162 3.43 -0.57 6.37
C ILE A 162 2.36 -0.07 7.32
N LEU A 163 1.54 -0.99 7.87
CA LEU A 163 0.41 -0.63 8.74
C LEU A 163 0.87 0.22 9.93
N ASN A 164 2.07 -0.05 10.46
CA ASN A 164 2.63 0.65 11.61
C ASN A 164 3.37 1.95 11.25
N ASN A 165 3.83 2.11 10.00
CA ASN A 165 4.68 3.23 9.60
C ASN A 165 4.03 4.20 8.62
N THR A 166 2.79 3.94 8.20
CA THR A 166 2.05 4.81 7.27
C THR A 166 0.62 5.03 7.78
N GLU A 167 0.14 6.27 7.64
CA GLU A 167 -1.27 6.57 7.85
C GLU A 167 -2.08 6.06 6.64
N ILE A 168 -2.89 5.03 6.90
CA ILE A 168 -3.80 4.43 5.93
C ILE A 168 -5.21 4.90 6.24
N ASN A 169 -5.72 5.77 5.36
CA ASN A 169 -7.06 6.35 5.49
C ASN A 169 -8.12 5.61 4.66
N ASP A 170 -7.78 4.48 4.03
CA ASP A 170 -8.71 3.62 3.29
C ASP A 170 -9.01 2.34 4.08
N GLU A 171 -10.26 2.18 4.49
CA GLU A 171 -10.74 1.03 5.28
C GLU A 171 -10.56 -0.30 4.56
N ASN A 172 -10.65 -0.31 3.22
CA ASN A 172 -10.48 -1.53 2.43
C ASN A 172 -9.02 -1.99 2.44
N VAL A 173 -8.09 -1.04 2.37
CA VAL A 173 -6.65 -1.32 2.47
C VAL A 173 -6.33 -1.92 3.83
N LEU A 174 -6.85 -1.32 4.90
CA LEU A 174 -6.64 -1.80 6.26
C LEU A 174 -7.23 -3.20 6.46
N SER A 175 -8.45 -3.43 5.96
CA SER A 175 -9.13 -4.73 6.06
C SER A 175 -8.38 -5.83 5.31
N PHE A 176 -7.89 -5.53 4.10
CA PHE A 176 -7.09 -6.48 3.33
C PHE A 176 -5.83 -6.91 4.07
N PHE A 177 -5.03 -5.96 4.58
CA PHE A 177 -3.79 -6.32 5.29
C PHE A 177 -4.04 -7.07 6.59
N LYS A 178 -5.13 -6.75 7.30
CA LYS A 178 -5.54 -7.51 8.49
C LYS A 178 -5.93 -8.94 8.14
N LEU A 179 -6.74 -9.13 7.09
CA LEU A 179 -7.13 -10.46 6.62
C LEU A 179 -5.91 -11.27 6.16
N LEU A 180 -5.01 -10.65 5.39
CA LEU A 180 -3.73 -11.25 5.01
C LEU A 180 -2.95 -11.73 6.25
N SER A 181 -2.76 -10.85 7.23
CA SER A 181 -2.00 -11.18 8.45
C SER A 181 -2.67 -12.30 9.25
N GLN A 182 -4.00 -12.31 9.34
CA GLN A 182 -4.77 -13.35 10.01
C GLN A 182 -4.64 -14.70 9.30
N SER A 183 -4.76 -14.73 7.97
CA SER A 183 -4.59 -15.95 7.18
C SER A 183 -3.19 -16.53 7.36
N VAL A 184 -2.16 -15.69 7.24
CA VAL A 184 -0.76 -16.11 7.43
C VAL A 184 -0.50 -16.62 8.84
N TYR A 185 -1.04 -15.94 9.86
CA TYR A 185 -0.91 -16.39 11.24
C TYR A 185 -1.50 -17.79 11.47
N GLY A 186 -2.67 -18.07 10.88
CA GLY A 186 -3.26 -19.42 10.92
C GLY A 186 -2.32 -20.46 10.30
N TYR A 187 -1.80 -20.18 9.10
CA TYR A 187 -0.88 -21.11 8.43
C TYR A 187 0.44 -21.30 9.18
N ARG A 188 0.89 -20.30 9.93
CA ARG A 188 2.10 -20.37 10.75
C ARG A 188 1.96 -21.30 11.95
N ILE A 189 0.77 -21.36 12.56
CA ILE A 189 0.50 -22.25 13.70
C ILE A 189 0.56 -23.71 13.25
N GLU A 190 -0.11 -24.03 12.15
CA GLU A 190 -0.20 -25.39 11.64
C GLU A 190 1.08 -25.84 10.92
N GLY A 191 1.75 -24.89 10.26
CA GLY A 191 3.02 -25.12 9.59
C GLY A 191 2.91 -26.19 8.50
N ILE A 192 3.81 -27.18 8.55
CA ILE A 192 3.81 -28.30 7.60
C ILE A 192 2.77 -29.38 7.92
N ASN A 193 2.11 -29.31 9.08
CA ASN A 193 1.15 -30.31 9.55
C ASN A 193 -0.29 -29.96 9.18
N MET A 194 -0.50 -28.96 8.32
CA MET A 194 -1.83 -28.54 7.87
C MET A 194 -2.68 -29.72 7.40
N ASP A 195 -3.93 -29.73 7.84
CA ASP A 195 -4.91 -30.68 7.35
C ASP A 195 -5.35 -30.35 5.90
N TYR A 196 -6.23 -31.20 5.36
CA TYR A 196 -6.70 -31.03 3.99
C TYR A 196 -7.46 -29.70 3.78
N ASP A 197 -8.30 -29.30 4.73
CA ASP A 197 -9.14 -28.12 4.61
C ASP A 197 -8.33 -26.83 4.80
N GLU A 198 -7.33 -26.85 5.68
CA GLU A 198 -6.38 -25.76 5.90
C GLU A 198 -5.47 -25.56 4.67
N LYS A 199 -4.92 -26.64 4.12
CA LYS A 199 -4.14 -26.59 2.89
C LYS A 199 -4.98 -26.08 1.73
N LYS A 200 -6.25 -26.50 1.64
CA LYS A 200 -7.19 -25.99 0.63
C LYS A 200 -7.46 -24.49 0.80
N ALA A 201 -7.63 -24.02 2.03
CA ALA A 201 -7.80 -22.60 2.31
C ALA A 201 -6.57 -21.78 1.87
N LEU A 202 -5.36 -22.26 2.18
CA LEU A 202 -4.10 -21.67 1.69
C LEU A 202 -4.04 -21.62 0.16
N MET A 203 -4.35 -22.72 -0.50
CA MET A 203 -4.33 -22.77 -1.98
C MET A 203 -5.37 -21.84 -2.60
N ASN A 204 -6.55 -21.71 -2.01
CA ASN A 204 -7.56 -20.75 -2.48
C ASN A 204 -7.06 -19.30 -2.31
N PHE A 205 -6.48 -18.99 -1.15
CA PHE A 205 -5.92 -17.67 -0.89
C PHE A 205 -4.80 -17.30 -1.89
N LEU A 206 -3.89 -18.23 -2.17
CA LEU A 206 -2.85 -18.03 -3.17
C LEU A 206 -3.43 -17.88 -4.58
N TRP A 207 -4.49 -18.62 -4.91
CA TRP A 207 -5.17 -18.45 -6.20
C TRP A 207 -5.80 -17.05 -6.31
N GLU A 208 -6.46 -16.56 -5.27
CA GLU A 208 -7.00 -15.19 -5.23
C GLU A 208 -5.91 -14.15 -5.46
N LEU A 209 -4.78 -14.29 -4.78
CA LEU A 209 -3.66 -13.35 -4.84
C LEU A 209 -2.94 -13.36 -6.20
N PHE A 210 -2.72 -14.53 -6.79
CA PHE A 210 -1.93 -14.67 -8.03
C PHE A 210 -2.76 -14.63 -9.31
N ALA A 211 -4.01 -15.10 -9.27
CA ALA A 211 -4.90 -15.10 -10.43
C ALA A 211 -5.94 -13.97 -10.39
N GLY A 212 -6.01 -13.19 -9.31
CA GLY A 212 -6.92 -12.06 -9.15
C GLY A 212 -8.39 -12.48 -8.97
N TRP A 213 -8.64 -13.68 -8.46
CA TRP A 213 -10.00 -14.16 -8.25
C TRP A 213 -10.63 -13.57 -6.98
N SER A 214 -11.94 -13.32 -7.01
CA SER A 214 -12.77 -12.78 -5.93
C SER A 214 -14.11 -13.50 -5.96
N PHE A 215 -14.62 -13.92 -4.80
CA PHE A 215 -15.98 -14.50 -4.72
C PHE A 215 -17.08 -13.53 -5.15
N ALA A 216 -16.90 -12.22 -4.91
CA ALA A 216 -17.89 -11.20 -5.24
C ALA A 216 -17.87 -10.78 -6.72
N ASP A 217 -16.67 -10.64 -7.29
CA ASP A 217 -16.47 -9.95 -8.58
C ASP A 217 -15.90 -10.88 -9.67
N GLY A 218 -15.61 -12.14 -9.35
CA GLY A 218 -14.91 -13.03 -10.25
C GLY A 218 -13.45 -12.64 -10.45
N TYR A 219 -12.93 -12.75 -11.68
CA TYR A 219 -11.53 -12.44 -11.99
C TYR A 219 -11.34 -10.94 -12.26
N ARG A 220 -10.44 -10.32 -11.51
CA ARG A 220 -10.04 -8.92 -11.67
C ARG A 220 -8.97 -8.79 -12.75
N GLU A 221 -9.00 -7.67 -13.47
CA GLU A 221 -7.96 -7.32 -14.42
C GLU A 221 -6.71 -6.75 -13.72
N GLU A 222 -6.91 -6.11 -12.56
CA GLU A 222 -5.86 -5.43 -11.81
C GLU A 222 -5.54 -6.13 -10.48
N ASP A 223 -4.25 -6.16 -10.14
CA ASP A 223 -3.74 -6.78 -8.92
C ASP A 223 -4.16 -5.96 -7.70
N ILE A 224 -4.92 -6.58 -6.80
CA ILE A 224 -5.48 -5.91 -5.62
C ILE A 224 -4.40 -5.32 -4.73
N VAL A 225 -3.24 -5.97 -4.63
CA VAL A 225 -2.13 -5.45 -3.81
C VAL A 225 -1.53 -4.22 -4.49
N LYS A 226 -1.43 -4.19 -5.83
CA LYS A 226 -0.99 -2.98 -6.54
C LYS A 226 -1.97 -1.82 -6.33
N LEU A 227 -3.28 -2.07 -6.42
CA LEU A 227 -4.31 -1.05 -6.17
C LEU A 227 -4.28 -0.54 -4.74
N ILE A 228 -4.07 -1.43 -3.78
CA ILE A 228 -3.93 -1.08 -2.38
C ILE A 228 -2.69 -0.22 -2.16
N ILE A 229 -1.57 -0.61 -2.75
CA ILE A 229 -0.34 0.17 -2.67
C ILE A 229 -0.54 1.56 -3.23
N GLU A 230 -1.25 1.73 -4.34
CA GLU A 230 -1.55 3.04 -4.92
C GLU A 230 -2.29 3.96 -3.95
N LYS A 231 -3.15 3.39 -3.11
CA LYS A 231 -3.95 4.06 -2.08
C LYS A 231 -3.20 4.36 -0.78
N ILE A 232 -2.03 3.77 -0.56
CA ILE A 232 -1.07 4.18 0.47
C ILE A 232 -0.43 5.47 0.01
#